data_AF-A0A2N0PGN9-F1
#
_entry.id   AF-A0A2N0PGN9-F1
#
_cell.length_a   1.000
_cell.length_b   1.000
_cell.length_c   1.000
_cell.angle_alpha   90.00
_cell.angle_beta   90.00
_cell.angle_gamma   90.00
#
_symmetry.space_group_name_H-M   'P 1'
#
loop_
_entity.id
_entity.type
_entity.pdbx_description
1 polymer ?
#
loop_
_entity_poly.entity_id
_entity_poly.type
_entity_poly.pdbx_seq_one_letter_code
_entity_poly.pdbx_strand_id
1 'polypeptide(L)'
;MLKNSLVNFTLLWILLQVLVEVNCQMTPFKPSVVWCHTATLIDNKLYILGGLDLSNKPVKEFFYLDISVPFDTQQLLWQDLTNINLVPAHFDATSVKGGTNNDTLFLYGGATLVQTMAL
;
A
#
# COMPACT_ATOMS: atom_id res chain seq x y z
N MET A 1 -27.30 46.43 -13.68
CA MET A 1 -25.98 45.88 -14.12
C MET A 1 -25.15 45.31 -12.97
N LEU A 2 -25.05 45.98 -11.81
CA LEU A 2 -24.26 45.51 -10.66
C LEU A 2 -24.72 44.17 -10.04
N LYS A 3 -26.04 43.90 -9.97
CA LYS A 3 -26.58 42.65 -9.41
C LYS A 3 -26.10 41.39 -10.16
N ASN A 4 -26.09 41.43 -11.49
CA ASN A 4 -25.66 40.29 -12.32
C ASN A 4 -24.14 40.06 -12.22
N SER A 5 -23.36 41.14 -12.04
CA SER A 5 -21.92 41.07 -11.78
C SER A 5 -21.62 40.33 -10.47
N LEU A 6 -22.34 40.67 -9.40
CA LEU A 6 -22.15 40.06 -8.09
C LEU A 6 -22.50 38.56 -8.09
N VAL A 7 -23.57 38.18 -8.79
CA VAL A 7 -23.96 36.77 -8.99
C VAL A 7 -22.88 35.99 -9.77
N ASN A 8 -22.32 36.59 -10.82
CA ASN A 8 -21.26 35.97 -11.61
C ASN A 8 -19.96 35.77 -10.80
N PHE A 9 -19.60 36.75 -9.96
CA PHE A 9 -18.46 36.62 -9.04
C PHE A 9 -18.67 35.48 -8.03
N THR A 10 -19.88 35.33 -7.47
CA THR A 10 -20.19 34.23 -6.55
C THR A 10 -20.14 32.86 -7.23
N LEU A 11 -20.65 32.75 -8.48
CA LEU A 11 -20.59 31.51 -9.26
C LEU A 11 -19.15 31.13 -9.61
N LEU A 12 -18.33 32.10 -10.03
CA LEU A 12 -16.91 31.87 -10.34
C LEU A 12 -16.12 31.44 -9.10
N TRP A 13 -16.43 32.01 -7.94
CA TRP A 13 -15.77 31.66 -6.68
C TRP A 13 -16.14 30.25 -6.22
N ILE A 14 -17.41 29.85 -6.33
CA ILE A 14 -17.86 28.47 -6.06
C ILE A 14 -17.18 27.49 -7.04
N LEU A 15 -17.07 27.83 -8.33
CA LEU A 15 -16.35 27.03 -9.30
C LEU A 15 -14.87 26.89 -8.93
N LEU A 16 -14.23 27.97 -8.46
CA LEU A 16 -12.84 27.94 -7.99
C LEU A 16 -12.68 27.01 -6.78
N GLN A 17 -13.64 27.00 -5.85
CA GLN A 17 -13.65 26.09 -4.69
C GLN A 17 -13.83 24.62 -5.08
N VAL A 18 -14.56 24.34 -6.16
CA VAL A 18 -14.70 22.99 -6.72
C VAL A 18 -13.42 22.55 -7.47
N LEU A 19 -12.71 23.50 -8.08
CA LEU A 19 -11.41 23.29 -8.75
C LEU A 19 -10.22 23.19 -7.80
N VAL A 20 -10.32 23.79 -6.60
CA VAL A 20 -9.42 23.50 -5.49
C VAL A 20 -9.77 22.09 -5.02
N GLU A 21 -9.12 21.15 -5.70
CA GLU A 21 -8.99 19.74 -5.39
C GLU A 21 -9.32 19.49 -3.92
N VAL A 22 -10.44 18.79 -3.66
CA VAL A 22 -10.65 18.18 -2.34
C VAL A 22 -9.47 17.24 -2.19
N ASN A 23 -8.43 17.71 -1.51
CA ASN A 23 -7.28 16.92 -1.14
C ASN A 23 -7.79 15.96 -0.07
N CYS A 24 -8.48 14.92 -0.53
CA CYS A 24 -8.80 13.73 0.21
C CYS A 24 -7.44 13.08 0.49
N GLN A 25 -6.63 13.66 1.39
CA GLN A 25 -5.42 13.01 1.87
C GLN A 25 -5.90 11.79 2.62
N MET A 26 -6.04 10.69 1.89
CA MET A 26 -6.03 9.36 2.47
C MET A 26 -4.76 9.34 3.31
N THR A 27 -4.95 9.18 4.62
CA THR A 27 -3.82 9.05 5.53
C THR A 27 -2.89 7.98 4.97
N PRO A 28 -1.59 8.27 4.78
CA PRO A 28 -0.67 7.31 4.20
C PRO A 28 -0.77 5.98 4.92
N PHE A 29 -0.77 4.88 4.16
CA PHE A 29 -0.80 3.55 4.75
C PHE A 29 0.38 3.37 5.70
N LYS A 30 0.10 2.89 6.91
CA LYS A 30 1.10 2.58 7.93
C LYS A 30 1.02 1.08 8.21
N PRO A 31 2.04 0.30 7.81
CA PRO A 31 2.10 -1.12 8.12
C PRO A 31 2.00 -1.35 9.63
N SER A 32 1.23 -2.35 10.04
CA SER A 32 1.20 -2.82 11.43
C SER A 32 2.16 -3.98 11.66
N VAL A 33 2.67 -4.60 10.60
CA VAL A 33 3.67 -5.67 10.67
C VAL A 33 4.98 -5.20 11.29
N VAL A 34 5.60 -6.06 12.10
CA VAL A 34 6.85 -5.77 12.83
C VAL A 34 7.96 -6.76 12.50
N TRP A 35 7.66 -8.06 12.45
CA TRP A 35 8.66 -9.10 12.21
C TRP A 35 8.08 -10.31 11.47
N CYS A 36 8.96 -11.25 11.11
CA CYS A 36 8.62 -12.50 10.41
C CYS A 36 7.89 -12.29 9.06
N HIS A 37 8.01 -11.10 8.47
CA HIS A 37 7.54 -10.79 7.13
C HIS A 37 8.57 -11.25 6.10
N THR A 38 8.14 -11.35 4.85
CA THR A 38 9.04 -11.55 3.73
C THR A 38 9.20 -10.27 2.91
N ALA A 39 10.37 -10.10 2.31
CA ALA A 39 10.70 -8.93 1.51
C ALA A 39 11.37 -9.35 0.20
N THR A 40 10.84 -8.87 -0.93
CA THR A 40 11.41 -9.15 -2.26
C THR A 40 11.44 -7.87 -3.09
N LEU A 41 12.59 -7.57 -3.70
CA LEU A 41 12.74 -6.48 -4.66
C LEU A 41 12.41 -6.96 -6.08
N ILE A 42 11.37 -6.40 -6.69
CA ILE A 42 11.00 -6.64 -8.10
C ILE A 42 11.06 -5.30 -8.82
N ASP A 43 11.84 -5.24 -9.90
CA ASP A 43 12.22 -4.01 -10.58
C ASP A 43 12.77 -2.96 -9.60
N ASN A 44 11.97 -1.94 -9.27
CA ASN A 44 12.29 -0.87 -8.33
C ASN A 44 11.26 -0.75 -7.21
N LYS A 45 10.56 -1.84 -6.89
CA LYS A 45 9.57 -1.89 -5.82
C LYS A 45 9.98 -2.96 -4.81
N LEU A 46 10.18 -2.52 -3.58
CA LEU A 46 10.43 -3.40 -2.45
C LEU A 46 9.09 -3.86 -1.88
N TYR A 47 8.69 -5.08 -2.20
CA TYR A 47 7.45 -5.69 -1.72
C TYR A 47 7.66 -6.32 -0.36
N ILE A 48 6.72 -6.06 0.56
CA ILE A 48 6.64 -6.66 1.89
C ILE A 48 5.31 -7.41 1.99
N LEU A 49 5.33 -8.65 2.47
CA LEU A 49 4.17 -9.52 2.54
C LEU A 49 4.15 -10.33 3.84
N GLY A 50 2.97 -10.42 4.46
CA GLY A 50 2.73 -11.21 5.67
C GLY A 50 3.53 -10.71 6.86
N GLY A 51 3.70 -11.58 7.86
CA GLY A 51 4.41 -11.31 9.10
C GLY A 51 3.48 -11.23 10.31
N LEU A 52 4.03 -10.76 11.43
CA LEU A 52 3.33 -10.63 12.70
C LEU A 52 3.26 -9.16 13.13
N ASP A 53 2.12 -8.77 13.71
CA ASP A 53 1.98 -7.49 14.40
C ASP A 53 2.62 -7.51 15.80
N LEU A 54 2.59 -6.37 16.50
CA LEU A 54 3.08 -6.23 17.89
C LEU A 54 2.41 -7.20 18.89
N SER A 55 1.23 -7.73 18.56
CA SER A 55 0.49 -8.68 19.40
C SER A 55 0.73 -10.14 19.01
N ASN A 56 1.75 -10.42 18.19
CA ASN A 56 2.03 -11.75 17.64
C ASN A 56 0.89 -12.34 16.80
N LYS A 57 0.05 -11.50 16.18
CA LYS A 57 -1.00 -11.97 15.28
C LYS A 57 -0.49 -11.95 13.84
N PRO A 58 -0.67 -13.03 13.07
CA PRO A 58 -0.43 -13.03 11.64
C PRO A 58 -1.27 -11.95 10.96
N VAL A 59 -0.63 -11.13 10.15
CA VAL A 59 -1.31 -10.11 9.34
C VAL A 59 -1.35 -10.53 7.88
N LYS A 60 -2.36 -10.02 7.17
CA LYS A 60 -2.53 -10.20 5.72
C LYS A 60 -1.99 -9.01 4.92
N GLU A 61 -1.18 -8.16 5.55
CA GLU A 61 -0.66 -6.96 4.90
C GLU A 61 0.20 -7.33 3.69
N PHE A 62 -0.04 -6.62 2.60
CA PHE A 62 0.77 -6.69 1.39
C PHE A 62 0.94 -5.28 0.86
N PHE A 63 2.17 -4.82 0.74
CA PHE A 63 2.45 -3.45 0.35
C PHE A 63 3.85 -3.34 -0.25
N TYR A 64 4.17 -2.19 -0.85
CA TYR A 64 5.51 -1.95 -1.38
C TYR A 64 5.98 -0.52 -1.18
N LEU A 65 7.30 -0.34 -1.19
CA LEU A 65 7.95 0.95 -1.36
C LEU A 65 8.48 1.06 -2.78
N ASP A 66 8.11 2.12 -3.48
CA ASP A 66 8.72 2.48 -4.75
C ASP A 66 10.05 3.20 -4.49
N ILE A 67 11.16 2.53 -4.84
CA ILE A 67 12.51 3.05 -4.67
C ILE A 67 13.08 3.65 -5.98
N SER A 68 12.26 3.77 -7.02
CA SER A 68 12.66 4.47 -8.26
C SER A 68 12.62 5.99 -8.13
N VAL A 69 11.90 6.50 -7.13
CA VAL A 69 11.78 7.93 -6.82
C VAL A 69 12.52 8.26 -5.52
N PRO A 70 13.05 9.49 -5.35
CA PRO A 70 13.61 9.92 -4.08
C PRO A 70 12.57 9.80 -2.95
N PHE A 71 12.98 9.27 -1.80
CA PHE A 71 12.12 9.08 -0.63
C PHE A 71 12.82 9.56 0.65
N ASP A 72 12.02 9.95 1.64
CA ASP A 72 12.48 10.26 2.99
C ASP A 72 12.37 9.01 3.87
N THR A 73 13.49 8.59 4.47
CA THR A 73 13.51 7.45 5.40
C THR A 73 12.69 7.68 6.66
N GLN A 74 12.39 8.94 7.02
CA GLN A 74 11.51 9.28 8.14
C GLN A 74 10.03 9.27 7.74
N GLN A 75 9.71 9.37 6.45
CA GLN A 75 8.36 9.46 5.92
C GLN A 75 8.20 8.60 4.66
N LEU A 76 8.19 7.29 4.85
CA LEU A 76 7.99 6.33 3.76
C LEU A 76 6.53 6.33 3.28
N LEU A 77 6.34 6.50 1.97
CA LEU A 77 5.05 6.46 1.30
C LEU A 77 4.75 5.04 0.78
N TRP A 78 4.33 4.18 1.69
CA TRP A 78 3.95 2.80 1.37
C TRP A 78 2.69 2.74 0.51
N GLN A 79 2.71 1.87 -0.51
CA GLN A 79 1.57 1.58 -1.37
C GLN A 79 0.89 0.31 -0.89
N ASP A 80 -0.36 0.43 -0.41
CA ASP A 80 -1.12 -0.68 0.13
C ASP A 80 -1.76 -1.54 -0.99
N LEU A 81 -1.45 -2.83 -0.96
CA LEU A 81 -2.00 -3.87 -1.84
C LEU A 81 -2.80 -4.92 -1.04
N THR A 82 -3.08 -4.70 0.23
CA THR A 82 -3.76 -5.66 1.12
C THR A 82 -5.12 -6.10 0.57
N ASN A 83 -5.84 -5.21 -0.10
CA ASN A 83 -7.14 -5.50 -0.72
C ASN A 83 -7.09 -6.53 -1.86
N ILE A 84 -5.96 -6.65 -2.54
CA ILE A 84 -5.77 -7.62 -3.62
C ILE A 84 -4.99 -8.86 -3.16
N ASN A 85 -4.54 -8.90 -1.91
CA ASN A 85 -3.83 -10.04 -1.36
C ASN A 85 -4.77 -11.24 -1.22
N LEU A 86 -4.45 -12.34 -1.90
CA LEU A 86 -5.20 -13.59 -1.81
C LEU A 86 -4.59 -14.58 -0.81
N VAL A 87 -3.34 -14.35 -0.39
CA VAL A 87 -2.63 -15.25 0.53
C VAL A 87 -3.23 -15.12 1.93
N PRO A 88 -3.51 -16.23 2.64
CA PRO A 88 -3.90 -16.17 4.05
C PRO A 88 -2.87 -15.42 4.90
N ALA A 89 -3.29 -14.90 6.05
CA ALA A 89 -2.37 -14.32 7.01
C ALA A 89 -1.32 -15.38 7.43
N HIS A 90 -0.04 -15.06 7.28
CA HIS A 90 1.07 -15.99 7.45
C HIS A 90 2.31 -15.25 7.95
N PHE A 91 3.30 -15.98 8.42
CA PHE A 91 4.58 -15.47 8.90
C PHE A 91 5.68 -16.51 8.66
N ASP A 92 6.95 -16.10 8.76
CA ASP A 92 8.14 -16.94 8.54
C ASP A 92 8.20 -17.61 7.15
N ALA A 93 7.47 -17.06 6.17
CA ALA A 93 7.56 -17.50 4.79
C ALA A 93 8.79 -16.90 4.10
N THR A 94 9.22 -17.55 3.01
CA THR A 94 10.22 -16.99 2.11
C THR A 94 9.55 -16.53 0.82
N SER A 95 10.05 -15.44 0.24
CA SER A 95 9.64 -14.99 -1.07
C SER A 95 10.83 -14.72 -1.96
N VAL A 96 10.62 -14.86 -3.27
CA VAL A 96 11.64 -14.65 -4.27
C VAL A 96 11.01 -14.19 -5.57
N LYS A 97 11.72 -13.34 -6.31
CA LYS A 97 11.33 -12.98 -7.67
C LYS A 97 11.69 -14.10 -8.65
N GLY A 98 10.91 -14.28 -9.69
CA GLY A 98 11.22 -15.24 -10.75
C GLY A 98 10.25 -15.14 -11.92
N GLY A 99 10.09 -16.25 -12.64
CA GLY A 99 9.31 -16.29 -13.88
C GLY A 99 10.13 -15.79 -15.07
N THR A 100 9.56 -15.87 -16.28
CA THR A 100 10.27 -15.57 -17.53
C THR A 100 10.90 -14.17 -17.56
N ASN A 101 10.30 -13.19 -16.87
CA ASN A 101 10.77 -11.81 -16.84
C ASN A 101 11.23 -11.33 -15.45
N ASN A 102 11.35 -12.22 -14.45
CA ASN A 102 11.58 -11.84 -13.04
C ASN A 102 10.52 -10.89 -12.44
N ASP A 103 9.32 -10.85 -13.04
CA ASP A 103 8.17 -10.01 -12.64
C ASP A 103 7.17 -10.76 -11.75
N THR A 104 7.47 -12.02 -11.41
CA THR A 104 6.59 -12.87 -10.59
C THR A 104 7.14 -13.00 -9.18
N LEU A 105 6.29 -12.75 -8.18
CA LEU A 105 6.59 -13.00 -6.77
C LEU A 105 6.18 -14.42 -6.38
N PHE A 106 7.16 -15.28 -6.10
CA PHE A 106 6.92 -16.60 -5.50
C PHE A 106 6.95 -16.48 -3.99
N LEU A 107 6.04 -17.18 -3.32
CA LEU A 107 5.97 -17.32 -1.87
C LEU A 107 6.01 -18.81 -1.53
N TYR A 108 6.85 -19.20 -0.57
CA TYR A 108 6.99 -20.61 -0.18
C TYR A 108 7.20 -20.76 1.33
N GLY A 109 6.61 -21.83 1.88
CA GLY A 109 6.71 -22.17 3.30
C GLY A 109 6.01 -21.17 4.22
N GLY A 110 6.52 -21.07 5.45
CA GLY A 110 5.93 -20.26 6.51
C GLY A 110 4.88 -21.00 7.34
N ALA A 111 4.34 -20.29 8.31
CA ALA A 111 3.32 -20.75 9.22
C ALA A 111 2.09 -19.83 9.19
N THR A 112 0.94 -20.38 9.53
CA THR A 112 -0.32 -19.66 9.66
C THR A 112 -1.10 -20.21 10.85
N LEU A 113 -2.01 -19.39 11.38
CA LEU A 113 -3.01 -19.84 12.35
C LEU A 113 -4.30 -20.33 11.66
N VAL A 114 -4.41 -20.18 10.33
CA VAL A 114 -5.56 -20.60 9.53
C VAL A 114 -5.30 -21.99 8.96
N GLN A 115 -6.21 -22.94 9.16
CA GLN A 115 -5.98 -24.37 8.91
C GLN A 115 -5.69 -24.77 7.44
N THR A 116 -5.74 -23.82 6.50
CA THR A 116 -5.56 -24.04 5.06
C THR A 116 -4.40 -23.21 4.51
N MET A 117 -3.17 -23.65 4.74
CA MET A 117 -2.00 -23.26 3.94
C MET A 117 -1.65 -24.36 2.93
N ALA A 118 -2.69 -24.95 2.32
CA ALA A 118 -2.53 -25.78 1.13
C ALA A 118 -2.70 -24.85 -0.07
N LEU A 119 -1.57 -24.41 -0.63
CA LEU A 119 -1.49 -23.99 -2.04
C LEU A 119 -1.34 -25.25 -2.90
#